data_AF-G9XUE3-F1
#
_entry.id   AF-G9XUE3-F1
#
_cell.length_a   1.000
_cell.length_b   1.000
_cell.length_c   1.000
_cell.angle_alpha   90.00
_cell.angle_beta   90.00
_cell.angle_gamma   90.00
#
_symmetry.space_group_name_H-M   'P 1'
#
loop_
_entity.id
_entity.type
_entity.pdbx_description
1 polymer ?
#
loop_
_entity_poly.entity_id
_entity_poly.type
_entity_poly.pdbx_seq_one_letter_code
_entity_poly.pdbx_strand_id
1 'polypeptide(L)'
;SEYKKYINVTAEAATINTDKLKQAAVFDGLYILQTNTDLPTEEVATAYRDLWQIERAFRNLKSTLDLRPVYHWKERRISGHIMLCFLALV
;
A
#
# COMPACT_ATOMS: atom_id res chain seq x y z
N SER A 1 -5.28 16.40 1.40
CA SER A 1 -4.52 17.23 0.45
C SER A 1 -3.06 17.12 0.83
N GLU A 2 -2.26 16.46 -0.02
CA GLU A 2 -0.84 16.16 0.19
C GLU A 2 0.04 17.39 0.50
N TYR A 3 -0.43 18.58 0.11
CA TYR A 3 0.33 19.82 0.25
C TYR A 3 0.30 20.44 1.65
N LYS A 4 -0.55 19.93 2.55
CA LYS A 4 -0.71 20.46 3.92
C LYS A 4 0.58 20.39 4.74
N LYS A 5 1.47 19.43 4.44
CA LYS A 5 2.77 19.26 5.14
C LYS A 5 3.78 20.38 4.86
N TYR A 6 3.58 21.14 3.79
CA TYR A 6 4.47 22.24 3.35
C TYR A 6 3.96 23.63 3.75
N ILE A 7 2.82 23.72 4.43
CA ILE A 7 2.21 24.98 4.81
C ILE A 7 2.35 25.14 6.32
N ASN A 8 2.98 26.23 6.75
CA ASN A 8 2.91 26.69 8.14
C ASN A 8 1.69 27.60 8.25
N VAL A 9 0.75 27.26 9.12
CA VAL A 9 -0.43 28.09 9.39
C VAL A 9 -0.25 28.78 10.74
N THR A 10 -0.12 30.10 10.73
CA THR A 10 -0.29 30.95 11.91
C THR A 10 -1.70 31.56 11.89
N ALA A 11 -2.19 32.02 13.05
CA ALA A 11 -3.55 32.54 13.22
C ALA A 11 -3.93 33.66 12.23
N GLU A 12 -2.94 34.32 11.63
CA GLU A 12 -3.09 35.50 10.76
C GLU A 12 -2.67 35.26 9.30
N ALA A 13 -1.94 34.18 8.99
CA ALA A 13 -1.47 33.89 7.63
C ALA A 13 -1.03 32.43 7.43
N ALA A 14 -1.17 31.94 6.19
CA ALA A 14 -0.59 30.66 5.75
C ALA A 14 0.66 30.95 4.90
N THR A 15 1.82 30.48 5.34
CA THR A 15 3.10 30.65 4.62
C THR A 15 3.65 29.30 4.17
N ILE A 16 4.31 29.29 3.01
CA ILE A 16 4.96 28.08 2.50
C ILE A 16 6.29 27.89 3.23
N ASN A 17 6.48 26.69 3.80
CA ASN A 17 7.74 26.29 4.41
C ASN A 17 8.72 25.85 3.32
N THR A 18 9.56 26.79 2.87
CA THR A 18 10.53 26.58 1.79
C THR A 18 11.63 25.57 2.15
N ASP A 19 11.97 25.41 3.44
CA ASP A 19 12.96 24.42 3.88
C ASP A 19 12.44 22.99 3.73
N LYS A 20 11.19 22.73 4.17
CA LYS A 20 10.54 21.43 3.95
C LYS A 20 10.36 21.11 2.47
N LEU A 21 10.13 22.14 1.65
CA LEU A 21 10.01 21.99 0.20
C LEU A 21 11.36 21.59 -0.42
N LYS A 22 12.47 22.26 -0.04
CA LYS A 22 13.82 21.90 -0.50
C LYS A 22 14.22 20.50 -0.08
N GLN A 23 13.89 20.07 1.14
CA GLN A 23 14.18 18.72 1.60
C GLN A 23 13.39 17.67 0.82
N ALA A 24 12.12 17.93 0.53
CA ALA A 24 11.33 17.03 -0.31
C ALA A 24 11.88 16.94 -1.74
N ALA A 25 12.33 18.07 -2.31
CA ALA A 25 12.87 18.12 -3.66
C ALA A 25 14.13 17.25 -3.87
N VAL A 26 14.90 16.98 -2.81
CA VAL A 26 16.06 16.07 -2.88
C VAL A 26 15.65 14.64 -3.23
N PHE A 27 14.43 14.26 -2.85
CA PHE A 27 13.90 12.91 -3.03
C PHE A 27 12.96 12.79 -4.22
N ASP A 28 12.80 13.86 -5.01
CA ASP A 28 11.95 13.85 -6.20
C ASP A 28 12.51 12.84 -7.23
N GLY A 29 11.65 11.92 -7.67
CA GLY A 29 12.02 10.85 -8.61
C GLY A 29 12.72 9.64 -7.97
N LEU A 30 12.99 9.66 -6.67
CA LEU A 30 13.51 8.52 -5.93
C LEU A 30 12.36 7.71 -5.30
N TYR A 31 12.44 6.39 -5.40
CA TYR A 31 11.56 5.50 -4.67
C TYR A 31 12.22 5.08 -3.36
N ILE A 32 11.71 5.61 -2.24
CA ILE A 32 12.32 5.42 -0.92
C ILE A 32 11.44 4.49 -0.08
N LEU A 33 12.07 3.49 0.53
CA LEU A 33 11.44 2.65 1.52
C LEU A 33 11.64 3.26 2.90
N GLN A 34 10.56 3.74 3.50
CA GLN A 34 10.55 4.23 4.87
C GLN A 34 9.82 3.20 5.75
N THR A 35 10.49 2.76 6.80
CA THR A 35 9.97 1.76 7.75
C THR A 35 10.30 2.17 9.18
N ASN A 36 9.48 1.72 10.13
CA ASN A 36 9.70 1.86 11.57
C ASN A 36 10.31 0.59 12.20
N THR A 37 10.76 -0.36 11.37
CA THR A 37 11.39 -1.61 11.81
C THR A 37 12.85 -1.41 12.18
N ASP A 38 13.35 -2.18 13.15
CA ASP A 38 14.77 -2.24 13.49
C ASP A 38 15.59 -3.18 12.59
N LEU A 39 14.97 -3.69 11.52
CA LEU A 39 15.63 -4.58 10.56
C LEU A 39 16.75 -3.85 9.80
N PRO A 40 17.84 -4.55 9.44
CA PRO A 40 18.88 -3.98 8.61
C PRO A 40 18.36 -3.66 7.20
N THR A 41 18.97 -2.67 6.56
CA THR A 41 18.49 -2.12 5.28
C THR A 41 18.32 -3.17 4.18
N GLU A 42 19.21 -4.15 4.11
CA GLU A 42 19.12 -5.21 3.10
C GLU A 42 17.93 -6.15 3.33
N GLU A 43 17.62 -6.45 4.59
CA GLU A 43 16.45 -7.26 4.94
C GLU A 43 15.16 -6.50 4.66
N VAL A 44 15.11 -5.20 4.93
CA VAL A 44 13.96 -4.34 4.58
C VAL A 44 13.73 -4.35 3.07
N ALA A 45 14.79 -4.21 2.27
CA ALA A 45 14.68 -4.24 0.82
C ALA A 45 14.20 -5.60 0.29
N THR A 46 14.66 -6.69 0.92
CA THR A 46 14.26 -8.06 0.58
C THR A 46 12.80 -8.32 0.94
N ALA A 47 12.39 -7.97 2.17
CA ALA A 47 11.01 -8.09 2.62
C ALA A 47 10.05 -7.24 1.77
N TYR A 48 10.47 -6.02 1.38
CA TYR A 48 9.70 -5.20 0.46
C TYR A 48 9.58 -5.84 -0.92
N ARG A 49 10.66 -6.46 -1.43
CA ARG A 49 10.61 -7.19 -2.68
C ARG A 49 9.56 -8.30 -2.60
N ASP A 50 9.53 -9.08 -1.52
CA ASP A 50 8.56 -10.18 -1.34
C ASP A 50 7.08 -9.75 -1.34
N LEU A 51 6.77 -8.45 -1.31
CA LEU A 51 5.43 -7.93 -1.56
C LEU A 51 4.82 -8.43 -2.89
N TRP A 52 5.65 -8.68 -3.91
CA TRP A 52 5.18 -9.25 -5.19
C TRP A 52 4.51 -10.63 -5.00
N GLN A 53 4.87 -11.38 -3.95
CA GLN A 53 4.26 -12.66 -3.65
C GLN A 53 2.79 -12.50 -3.26
N ILE A 54 2.44 -11.42 -2.54
CA ILE A 54 1.05 -11.08 -2.22
C ILE A 54 0.28 -10.74 -3.50
N GLU A 55 0.86 -9.93 -4.39
CA GLU A 55 0.24 -9.62 -5.69
C GLU A 55 0.00 -10.87 -6.52
N ARG A 56 0.97 -11.80 -6.53
CA ARG A 56 0.86 -13.11 -7.18
C ARG A 56 -0.23 -13.95 -6.53
N ALA A 57 -0.32 -13.98 -5.21
CA ALA A 57 -1.37 -14.70 -4.48
C ALA A 57 -2.76 -14.18 -4.85
N PHE A 58 -2.94 -12.85 -4.92
CA PHE A 58 -4.18 -12.23 -5.40
C PHE A 58 -4.46 -12.53 -6.87
N ARG A 59 -3.43 -12.56 -7.72
CA ARG A 59 -3.58 -12.95 -9.12
C ARG A 59 -4.03 -14.39 -9.26
N ASN A 60 -3.44 -15.32 -8.50
CA ASN A 60 -3.81 -16.74 -8.48
C ASN A 60 -5.23 -16.94 -7.96
N LEU A 61 -5.61 -16.21 -6.91
CA LEU A 61 -6.96 -16.23 -6.35
C LEU A 61 -8.01 -15.79 -7.39
N LYS A 62 -7.69 -14.79 -8.22
CA LYS A 62 -8.59 -14.32 -9.29
C LYS A 62 -8.60 -15.20 -10.54
N SER A 63 -7.53 -15.95 -10.82
CA SER A 63 -7.37 -16.69 -12.09
C SER A 63 -7.54 -18.20 -11.93
N THR A 64 -6.83 -18.82 -10.99
CA THR A 64 -6.79 -20.28 -10.79
C THR A 64 -7.92 -20.76 -9.89
N LEU A 65 -8.19 -20.04 -8.79
CA LEU A 65 -9.21 -20.39 -7.80
C LEU A 65 -10.60 -19.81 -8.13
N ASP A 66 -10.73 -19.24 -9.32
CA ASP A 66 -11.97 -18.76 -9.90
C ASP A 66 -12.79 -17.86 -8.96
N LEU A 67 -12.15 -16.91 -8.28
CA LEU A 67 -12.85 -15.77 -7.64
C LEU A 67 -13.49 -14.83 -8.69
N ARG A 68 -13.77 -15.34 -9.88
CA ARG A 68 -14.59 -14.67 -10.88
C ARG A 68 -15.97 -14.41 -10.27
N PRO A 69 -16.72 -13.42 -10.80
CA PRO A 69 -18.04 -13.14 -10.30
C PRO A 69 -18.96 -14.36 -10.47
N VAL A 70 -19.21 -15.11 -9.38
CA VAL A 70 -20.24 -16.18 -9.33
C VAL A 70 -21.65 -15.59 -9.17
N TYR A 71 -21.82 -14.29 -9.51
CA TYR A 71 -23.05 -13.50 -9.34
C TYR A 71 -23.78 -13.82 -8.02
N HIS A 72 -23.05 -13.77 -6.90
CA HIS A 72 -23.66 -13.92 -5.59
C HIS A 72 -24.36 -12.61 -5.20
N TRP A 73 -25.67 -12.69 -4.93
CA TRP A 73 -26.50 -11.54 -4.57
C TRP A 73 -26.73 -11.38 -3.06
N LYS A 74 -26.44 -12.43 -2.29
CA LYS A 74 -26.61 -12.45 -0.83
C LYS A 74 -25.23 -12.35 -0.17
N GLU A 75 -25.08 -11.39 0.74
CA GLU A 75 -23.83 -11.10 1.45
C GLU A 75 -23.17 -12.36 2.04
N ARG A 76 -23.95 -13.19 2.76
CA ARG A 76 -23.45 -14.45 3.34
C ARG A 76 -22.77 -15.38 2.33
N ARG A 77 -23.26 -15.43 1.09
CA ARG A 77 -22.69 -16.28 0.03
C ARG A 77 -21.41 -15.68 -0.55
N ILE A 78 -21.34 -14.35 -0.65
CA ILE A 78 -20.12 -13.65 -1.07
C ILE A 78 -19.00 -13.93 -0.07
N SER A 79 -19.25 -13.71 1.23
CA SER A 79 -18.24 -13.93 2.27
C SER A 79 -17.79 -15.39 2.35
N GLY A 80 -18.72 -16.34 2.23
CA GLY A 80 -18.40 -17.77 2.21
C GLY A 80 -17.53 -18.18 1.02
N HIS A 81 -17.83 -17.69 -0.18
CA HIS A 81 -17.04 -17.97 -1.37
C HIS A 81 -15.62 -17.40 -1.26
N ILE A 82 -15.46 -16.15 -0.81
CA ILE A 82 -14.15 -15.53 -0.59
C ILE A 82 -13.33 -16.33 0.44
N MET A 83 -13.96 -16.78 1.53
CA MET A 83 -13.29 -17.60 2.56
C MET A 83 -12.80 -18.94 2.01
N LEU A 84 -13.61 -19.62 1.18
CA LEU A 84 -13.22 -20.88 0.54
C LEU A 84 -12.06 -20.69 -0.43
N CYS A 85 -12.10 -19.65 -1.28
CA CYS A 85 -11.00 -19.33 -2.19
C CYS A 85 -9.71 -18.98 -1.43
N PHE A 86 -9.83 -18.31 -0.28
CA PHE A 86 -8.68 -18.03 0.59
C PHE A 86 -8.10 -19.31 1.22
N LEU A 87 -8.94 -20.21 1.73
CA LEU A 87 -8.50 -21.48 2.32
C LEU A 87 -7.81 -22.39 1.29
N ALA A 88 -8.25 -22.37 0.04
CA ALA A 88 -7.68 -23.16 -1.05
C ALA A 88 -6.40 -22.55 -1.65
N LEU A 89 -5.94 -21.39 -1.17
CA LEU A 89 -4.70 -20.71 -1.59
C LEU A 89 -3.44 -21.22 -0.86
N VAL A 90 -3.53 -22.38 -0.18
CA VAL A 90 -2.41 -23.05 0.51
C VAL A 90 -1.67 -23.98 -0.43
#